data_AF-A0A7U7ERN8-F1
#
_entry.id   AF-A0A7U7ERN8-F1
#
_cell.length_a   1.000
_cell.length_b   1.000
_cell.length_c   1.000
_cell.angle_alpha   90.00
_cell.angle_beta   90.00
_cell.angle_gamma   90.00
#
_symmetry.space_group_name_H-M   'P 1'
#
loop_
_entity.id
_entity.type
_entity.pdbx_description
1 polymer ?
#
loop_
_entity_poly.entity_id
_entity_poly.type
_entity_poly.pdbx_seq_one_letter_code
_entity_poly.pdbx_strand_id
1 'polypeptide(L)'
;MNQKSLPVSGERSACPDFTDKQGQYLAFIWAYSVINGRAPAERDMQRFFAVTAPSVHQMVLNLERNGLIRRQAGITRSIELLVDHNCLPVLHPAKLS
;
A
#
# COMPACT_ATOMS: atom_id res chain seq x y z
N MET A 1 33.92 -16.07 -21.09
CA MET A 1 32.53 -16.57 -21.19
C MET A 1 31.81 -16.21 -19.90
N ASN A 2 30.80 -15.37 -20.01
CA ASN A 2 30.09 -14.74 -18.90
C ASN A 2 29.18 -15.75 -18.20
N GLN A 3 29.24 -15.80 -16.87
CA GLN A 3 28.11 -16.21 -16.06
C GLN A 3 27.84 -15.11 -15.03
N LYS A 4 26.99 -14.17 -15.45
CA LYS A 4 26.19 -13.33 -14.56
C LYS A 4 25.28 -14.29 -13.80
N SER A 5 25.59 -14.54 -12.53
CA SER A 5 24.64 -15.16 -11.60
C SER A 5 23.49 -14.17 -11.40
N LEU A 6 22.36 -14.43 -12.05
CA LEU A 6 21.08 -13.82 -11.71
C LEU A 6 20.77 -14.17 -10.25
N PRO A 7 20.33 -13.23 -9.40
CA PRO A 7 19.83 -13.61 -8.09
C PRO A 7 18.58 -14.45 -8.28
N VAL A 8 18.63 -15.65 -7.69
CA VAL A 8 17.54 -16.62 -7.59
C VAL A 8 16.26 -15.92 -7.16
N SER A 9 15.30 -15.81 -8.07
CA SER A 9 13.92 -15.45 -7.79
C SER A 9 13.29 -16.59 -6.99
N GLY A 10 13.38 -16.52 -5.66
CA GLY A 10 12.96 -17.63 -4.81
C GLY A 10 12.90 -17.34 -3.32
N GLU A 11 13.00 -16.07 -2.90
CA GLU A 11 12.53 -15.71 -1.57
C GLU A 11 11.00 -15.67 -1.67
N ARG A 12 10.33 -16.69 -1.12
CA ARG A 12 8.95 -16.54 -0.70
C ARG A 12 8.94 -15.28 0.17
N SER A 13 8.48 -14.16 -0.36
CA SER A 13 8.43 -12.90 0.37
C SER A 13 7.68 -13.19 1.67
N ALA A 14 8.41 -13.31 2.77
CA ALA A 14 7.80 -13.39 4.07
C ALA A 14 6.93 -12.15 4.18
N CYS A 15 5.64 -12.34 4.49
CA CYS A 15 4.74 -11.21 4.59
C CYS A 15 5.32 -10.21 5.58
N PRO A 16 5.54 -8.94 5.18
CA PRO A 16 6.13 -7.96 6.06
C PRO A 16 5.19 -7.69 7.23
N ASP A 17 5.75 -7.38 8.39
CA ASP A 17 4.96 -7.04 9.56
C ASP A 17 4.28 -5.68 9.36
N PHE A 18 2.97 -5.65 9.58
CA PHE A 18 2.18 -4.43 9.65
C PHE A 18 1.04 -4.61 10.64
N THR A 19 0.56 -3.49 11.19
CA THR A 19 -0.64 -3.50 12.03
C THR A 19 -1.88 -3.77 11.18
N ASP A 20 -2.96 -4.27 11.80
CA ASP A 20 -4.25 -4.48 11.13
C ASP A 20 -4.71 -3.25 10.34
N LYS A 21 -4.56 -2.05 10.93
CA LYS A 21 -4.93 -0.79 10.28
C LYS A 21 -4.07 -0.48 9.06
N GLN A 22 -2.76 -0.71 9.14
CA GLN A 22 -1.87 -0.56 7.98
C GLN A 22 -2.22 -1.55 6.87
N GLY A 23 -2.48 -2.81 7.24
CA GLY A 23 -2.92 -3.84 6.31
C GLY A 23 -4.18 -3.44 5.53
N GLN A 24 -5.16 -2.82 6.19
CA GLN A 24 -6.36 -2.31 5.51
C GLN A 24 -6.05 -1.19 4.50
N TYR A 25 -5.13 -0.28 4.81
CA TYR A 25 -4.71 0.76 3.87
C TYR A 25 -3.98 0.16 2.67
N LEU A 26 -3.10 -0.82 2.89
CA LEU A 26 -2.40 -1.53 1.81
C LEU A 26 -3.38 -2.30 0.92
N ALA A 27 -4.33 -3.02 1.52
CA ALA A 27 -5.40 -3.72 0.81
C ALA A 27 -6.26 -2.74 -0.02
N PHE A 28 -6.57 -1.56 0.51
CA PHE A 28 -7.29 -0.52 -0.22
C PHE A 28 -6.48 0.00 -1.42
N ILE A 29 -5.18 0.29 -1.24
CA ILE A 29 -4.31 0.75 -2.32
C ILE A 29 -4.26 -0.26 -3.46
N TRP A 30 -4.13 -1.55 -3.13
CA TRP A 30 -4.13 -2.63 -4.11
C TRP A 30 -5.48 -2.73 -4.83
N ALA A 31 -6.59 -2.86 -4.09
CA ALA A 31 -7.92 -3.01 -4.66
C ALA A 31 -8.30 -1.80 -5.54
N TYR A 32 -8.01 -0.58 -5.09
CA TYR A 32 -8.25 0.62 -5.88
C TYR A 32 -7.45 0.60 -7.18
N SER A 33 -6.18 0.18 -7.15
CA SER A 33 -5.33 0.12 -8.34
C SER A 33 -5.81 -0.94 -9.33
N VAL A 34 -6.26 -2.11 -8.85
CA VAL A 34 -6.84 -3.17 -9.70
C VAL A 34 -8.11 -2.67 -10.40
N ILE A 35 -8.99 -1.98 -9.68
CA ILE A 35 -10.28 -1.53 -10.21
C ILE A 35 -10.12 -0.30 -11.14
N ASN A 36 -9.27 0.66 -10.77
CA ASN A 36 -9.19 1.96 -11.43
C ASN A 36 -7.97 2.12 -12.36
N GLY A 37 -7.07 1.14 -12.39
CA GLY A 37 -5.85 1.19 -13.20
C GLY A 37 -4.84 2.27 -12.79
N ARG A 38 -5.00 2.85 -11.58
CA ARG A 38 -4.14 3.91 -11.04
C ARG A 38 -4.13 3.91 -9.52
N ALA A 39 -3.09 4.45 -8.92
CA ALA A 39 -3.01 4.59 -7.47
C ALA A 39 -4.09 5.55 -6.91
N PRO A 40 -4.59 5.30 -5.69
CA PRO A 40 -5.50 6.23 -5.02
C PRO A 40 -4.79 7.55 -4.66
N ALA A 41 -5.55 8.63 -4.60
CA ALA A 41 -5.13 9.84 -3.89
C ALA A 41 -5.47 9.73 -2.40
N GLU A 42 -4.87 10.58 -1.56
CA GLU A 42 -5.21 10.65 -0.13
C GLU A 42 -6.71 10.87 0.08
N ARG A 43 -7.36 11.69 -0.77
CA ARG A 43 -8.80 11.94 -0.74
C ARG A 43 -9.66 10.70 -0.94
N ASP A 44 -9.20 9.73 -1.72
CA ASP A 44 -9.92 8.47 -1.93
C ASP A 44 -9.91 7.65 -0.63
N MET A 45 -8.78 7.61 0.08
CA MET A 45 -8.65 6.95 1.38
C MET A 45 -9.45 7.68 2.46
N GLN A 46 -9.46 9.02 2.46
CA GLN A 46 -10.27 9.81 3.41
C GLN A 46 -11.74 9.42 3.33
N ARG A 47 -12.26 9.30 2.10
CA ARG A 47 -13.65 8.93 1.84
C ARG A 47 -13.94 7.49 2.24
N PHE A 48 -13.09 6.56 1.84
CA PHE A 48 -13.31 5.13 2.13
C PHE A 48 -13.21 4.81 3.62
N PHE A 49 -12.22 5.39 4.31
CA PHE A 49 -11.98 5.14 5.74
C PHE A 49 -12.74 6.10 6.67
N ALA A 50 -13.47 7.08 6.13
CA ALA A 50 -14.14 8.14 6.89
C ALA A 50 -13.22 8.85 7.90
N VAL A 51 -12.00 9.21 7.46
CA VAL A 51 -10.98 9.87 8.30
C VAL A 51 -10.57 11.24 7.76
N THR A 52 -9.93 12.03 8.60
CA THR A 52 -9.45 13.38 8.26
C THR A 52 -8.21 13.36 7.35
N ALA A 53 -7.95 14.47 6.65
CA ALA A 53 -6.79 14.59 5.75
C ALA A 53 -5.46 14.40 6.50
N PRO A 54 -5.26 15.03 7.68
CA PRO A 54 -4.04 14.80 8.46
C PRO A 54 -3.86 13.33 8.84
N SER A 55 -4.93 12.60 9.18
CA SER A 55 -4.84 11.19 9.54
C SER A 55 -4.40 10.30 8.38
N VAL A 56 -4.93 10.52 7.18
CA VAL A 56 -4.49 9.78 5.98
C VAL A 56 -3.04 10.14 5.66
N HIS A 57 -2.70 11.42 5.67
CA HIS A 57 -1.35 11.87 5.37
C HIS A 57 -0.32 11.23 6.30
N GLN A 58 -0.58 11.23 7.61
CA GLN A 58 0.29 10.56 8.58
C GLN A 58 0.36 9.04 8.36
N MET A 59 -0.75 8.39 8.00
CA MET A 59 -0.73 6.95 7.66
C MET A 59 0.15 6.68 6.44
N VAL A 60 0.03 7.48 5.37
CA VAL A 60 0.86 7.34 4.16
C VAL A 60 2.35 7.53 4.49
N LEU A 61 2.71 8.53 5.30
CA LEU A 61 4.08 8.72 5.75
C LEU A 61 4.60 7.52 6.56
N ASN A 62 3.77 6.92 7.41
CA ASN A 62 4.17 5.77 8.21
C ASN A 62 4.34 4.51 7.35
N LEU A 63 3.48 4.28 6.36
CA LEU A 63 3.64 3.19 5.40
C LEU A 63 4.93 3.34 4.56
N GLU A 64 5.25 4.57 4.15
CA GLU A 64 6.49 4.89 3.42
C GLU A 64 7.72 4.66 4.28
N ARG A 65 7.73 5.16 5.53
CA ARG A 65 8.83 4.94 6.48
C ARG A 65 9.07 3.46 6.79
N ASN A 66 8.01 2.66 6.81
CA ASN A 66 8.09 1.22 7.05
C ASN A 66 8.46 0.42 5.78
N GLY A 67 8.70 1.08 4.64
CA GLY A 67 9.05 0.41 3.39
C GLY A 67 7.91 -0.41 2.77
N LEU A 68 6.66 -0.17 3.19
CA LEU A 68 5.47 -0.89 2.70
C LEU A 68 4.94 -0.27 1.40
N ILE A 69 5.23 1.02 1.18
CA ILE A 69 4.91 1.75 -0.05
C ILE A 69 6.06 2.66 -0.46
N ARG A 70 6.05 3.09 -1.72
CA ARG A 70 6.84 4.21 -2.25
C ARG A 70 5.90 5.29 -2.76
N ARG A 71 6.32 6.56 -2.70
CA ARG A 71 5.61 7.66 -3.37
C ARG A 71 6.58 8.75 -3.83
N GLN A 72 6.08 9.66 -4.66
CA GLN A 72 6.79 10.88 -5.03
C GLN A 72 6.13 12.09 -4.38
N ALA A 73 6.89 12.84 -3.56
CA ALA A 73 6.40 14.04 -2.90
C ALA A 73 5.92 15.09 -3.93
N GLY A 74 4.75 15.68 -3.68
CA GLY A 74 4.14 16.68 -4.57
C GLY A 74 3.43 16.10 -5.80
N ILE A 75 3.54 14.80 -6.09
CA ILE A 75 2.81 14.15 -7.19
C ILE A 75 1.59 13.41 -6.67
N THR A 76 0.42 13.80 -7.16
CA THR A 76 -0.84 13.10 -6.86
C THR A 76 -0.85 11.74 -7.55
N ARG A 77 -1.33 10.69 -6.87
CA ARG A 77 -1.43 9.32 -7.40
C ARG A 77 -0.08 8.67 -7.76
N SER A 78 0.95 8.95 -6.98
CA SER A 78 2.29 8.36 -7.11
C SER A 78 2.56 7.19 -6.17
N ILE A 79 1.54 6.73 -5.42
CA ILE A 79 1.71 5.65 -4.44
C ILE A 79 1.89 4.32 -5.16
N GLU A 80 2.96 3.62 -4.83
CA GLU A 80 3.28 2.28 -5.31
C GLU A 80 3.38 1.33 -4.12
N LEU A 81 2.77 0.15 -4.23
CA LEU A 81 2.81 -0.88 -3.21
C LEU A 81 4.13 -1.67 -3.32
N LEU A 82 4.83 -1.86 -2.20
CA LEU A 82 6.06 -2.67 -2.12
C LEU A 82 5.84 -4.03 -1.46
N VAL A 83 4.59 -4.33 -1.09
CA VAL A 83 4.17 -5.59 -0.46
C VAL A 83 3.52 -6.50 -1.49
N ASP A 84 3.75 -7.81 -1.39
CA ASP A 84 3.02 -8.78 -2.20
C ASP A 84 1.53 -8.77 -1.82
N HIS A 85 0.65 -8.66 -2.81
CA HIS A 85 -0.79 -8.71 -2.64
C HIS A 85 -1.29 -9.97 -1.90
N ASN A 86 -0.58 -11.09 -2.00
CA ASN A 86 -0.91 -12.33 -1.29
C ASN A 86 -0.81 -12.20 0.24
N CYS A 87 -0.08 -11.19 0.73
CA CYS A 87 0.07 -10.90 2.14
C CYS A 87 -0.99 -9.94 2.67
N LEU A 88 -1.78 -9.33 1.80
CA LEU A 88 -2.74 -8.32 2.21
C LEU A 88 -3.96 -8.97 2.85
N PRO A 89 -4.51 -8.38 3.93
CA PRO A 89 -5.76 -8.86 4.49
C PRO A 89 -6.92 -8.58 3.53
N VAL A 90 -8.05 -9.24 3.77
CA VAL A 90 -9.31 -8.87 3.13
C VAL A 90 -9.63 -7.41 3.48
N LEU A 91 -9.97 -6.62 2.46
CA LEU A 91 -10.38 -5.23 2.63
C LEU A 91 -11.77 -5.18 3.27
N HIS A 92 -11.86 -4.52 4.42
CA HIS A 92 -13.12 -4.24 5.11
C HIS A 92 -13.51 -2.76 4.89
N PRO A 93 -14.78 -2.48 4.56
CA PRO A 93 -15.26 -1.10 4.50
C PRO A 93 -15.14 -0.44 5.88
N ALA A 94 -14.97 0.88 5.92
CA ALA A 94 -15.12 1.61 7.18
C ALA A 94 -16.46 1.22 7.81
N LYS A 95 -16.43 0.80 9.08
CA LYS A 95 -17.64 0.56 9.83
C LYS A 95 -18.47 1.85 9.76
N LEU A 96 -19.61 1.80 9.07
CA LEU A 96 -20.64 2.81 9.24
C LEU A 96 -21.16 2.58 10.66
N SER A 97 -20.71 3.44 11.58
CA SER A 97 -21.28 3.55 12.92
C SER A 97 -22.73 4.04 12.85
#